data_AF-A0A6A0B1G6-F1
#
_entry.id   AF-A0A6A0B1G6-F1
#
_cell.length_a   1.000
_cell.length_b   1.000
_cell.length_c   1.000
_cell.angle_alpha   90.00
_cell.angle_beta   90.00
_cell.angle_gamma   90.00
#
_symmetry.space_group_name_H-M   'P 1'
#
loop_
_entity.id
_entity.type
_entity.pdbx_description
1 polymer ?
#
loop_
_entity_poly.entity_id
_entity_poly.type
_entity_poly.pdbx_seq_one_letter_code
_entity_poly.pdbx_strand_id
1 'polypeptide(L)'
;MLPLLHMWPDNYCVLAYTAAGELGETAIVGYVPVPGIPDVSLMDVAARHEPQRLYGSNSAGFADACWLICTGWSGRGVPKPDTLDLKSAAWKLDVDRTVPLAKTMYGYDQLHVGRLTLDDDQLMRQAQNVLAAGARA
;
A
#
# COMPACT_ATOMS: atom_id res chain seq x y z
N MET A 1 21.24 15.50 -3.37
CA MET A 1 20.15 14.52 -3.11
C MET A 1 19.00 14.94 -4.00
N LEU A 2 18.64 14.16 -5.02
CA LEU A 2 17.50 14.51 -5.88
C LEU A 2 16.23 14.35 -5.03
N PRO A 3 15.47 15.43 -4.77
CA PRO A 3 14.18 15.28 -4.11
C PRO A 3 13.33 14.35 -4.98
N LEU A 4 12.68 13.37 -4.35
CA LEU A 4 11.84 12.38 -5.02
C LEU A 4 10.96 13.08 -6.07
N LEU A 5 11.23 12.80 -7.36
CA LEU A 5 10.77 13.59 -8.51
C LEU A 5 9.27 13.49 -8.81
N HIS A 6 8.49 12.91 -7.90
CA HIS A 6 7.06 12.75 -8.01
C HIS A 6 6.40 13.10 -6.68
N MET A 7 6.29 14.40 -6.38
CA MET A 7 5.32 14.86 -5.38
C MET A 7 3.94 14.84 -6.03
N TRP A 8 3.09 13.93 -5.59
CA TRP A 8 1.66 13.95 -5.90
C TRP A 8 1.02 14.88 -4.88
N PRO A 9 0.48 16.05 -5.29
CA PRO A 9 0.32 17.19 -4.38
C PRO A 9 -0.83 17.08 -3.37
N ASP A 10 -1.70 16.06 -3.46
CA ASP A 10 -3.00 16.14 -2.78
C ASP A 10 -3.13 15.22 -1.56
N ASN A 11 -2.41 14.11 -1.48
CA ASN A 11 -2.56 13.13 -0.39
C ASN A 11 -1.24 12.44 -0.03
N TYR A 12 -0.95 12.36 1.27
CA TYR A 12 0.18 11.61 1.83
C TYR A 12 -0.36 10.54 2.77
N CYS A 13 0.15 9.31 2.68
CA CYS A 13 -0.18 8.25 3.64
C CYS A 13 1.01 7.31 3.83
N VAL A 14 1.00 6.56 4.93
CA VAL A 14 1.90 5.43 5.14
C VAL A 14 1.26 4.21 4.49
N LEU A 15 1.90 3.67 3.45
CA LEU A 15 1.46 2.45 2.80
C LEU A 15 2.07 1.23 3.51
N ALA A 16 1.23 0.31 3.96
CA ALA A 16 1.62 -0.99 4.49
C ALA A 16 1.34 -2.08 3.45
N TYR A 17 2.29 -3.00 3.29
CA TYR A 17 2.20 -4.10 2.35
C TYR A 17 2.55 -5.42 3.02
N THR A 18 1.69 -6.41 2.86
CA THR A 18 1.89 -7.78 3.35
C THR A 18 1.11 -8.78 2.49
N ALA A 19 1.11 -10.05 2.89
CA ALA A 19 0.36 -11.12 2.25
C ALA A 19 -0.45 -11.90 3.29
N ALA A 20 -1.56 -12.49 2.84
CA ALA A 20 -2.42 -13.38 3.60
C ALA A 20 -2.85 -14.58 2.75
N GLY A 21 -3.56 -15.53 3.36
CA GLY A 21 -3.91 -16.81 2.74
C GLY A 21 -2.97 -17.94 3.18
N GLU A 22 -3.38 -19.19 2.97
CA GLU A 22 -2.61 -20.37 3.42
C GLU A 22 -1.25 -20.47 2.70
N LEU A 23 -1.19 -19.98 1.46
CA LEU A 23 0.01 -19.97 0.62
C LEU A 23 0.52 -18.55 0.34
N GLY A 24 -0.06 -17.53 0.99
CA GLY A 24 0.27 -16.13 0.73
C GLY A 24 -0.25 -15.62 -0.61
N GLU A 25 -1.32 -16.22 -1.14
CA GLU A 25 -1.92 -15.95 -2.45
C GLU A 25 -2.73 -14.64 -2.51
N THR A 26 -2.97 -14.00 -1.37
CA THR A 26 -3.69 -12.73 -1.28
C THR A 26 -2.74 -11.60 -0.92
N ALA A 27 -2.62 -10.61 -1.80
CA ALA A 27 -1.92 -9.37 -1.49
C ALA A 27 -2.76 -8.52 -0.53
N ILE A 28 -2.11 -7.94 0.47
CA ILE A 28 -2.70 -6.96 1.37
C ILE A 28 -1.97 -5.65 1.17
N VAL A 29 -2.69 -4.61 0.75
CA VAL A 29 -2.15 -3.25 0.64
C VAL A 29 -3.06 -2.33 1.44
N GLY A 30 -2.58 -1.87 2.59
CA GLY A 30 -3.35 -0.99 3.47
C GLY A 30 -2.70 0.36 3.67
N TYR A 31 -3.48 1.35 4.10
CA TYR A 31 -2.94 2.59 4.63
C TYR A 31 -2.92 2.52 6.16
N VAL A 32 -1.86 3.03 6.78
CA VAL A 32 -1.81 3.20 8.23
C VAL A 32 -2.35 4.60 8.56
N PRO A 33 -3.40 4.74 9.40
CA PRO A 33 -3.94 6.03 9.77
C PRO A 33 -2.94 6.83 10.60
N VAL A 34 -2.69 8.08 10.20
CA VAL A 34 -1.76 9.00 10.88
C VAL A 34 -2.55 10.19 11.44
N PRO A 35 -2.42 10.51 12.75
CA PRO A 35 -3.12 11.64 13.34
C PRO A 35 -2.85 12.95 12.59
N GLY A 36 -3.92 13.69 12.27
CA GLY A 36 -3.84 14.96 11.54
C GLY A 36 -3.73 14.83 10.02
N ILE A 37 -3.65 13.61 9.49
CA ILE A 37 -3.69 13.32 8.05
C ILE A 37 -5.02 12.65 7.71
N PRO A 38 -5.77 13.13 6.70
CA PRO A 38 -7.01 12.49 6.27
C PRO A 38 -6.79 11.05 5.79
N ASP A 39 -7.80 10.19 6.01
CA ASP A 39 -7.83 8.83 5.48
C ASP A 39 -7.84 8.84 3.94
N VAL A 40 -7.24 7.82 3.33
CA VAL A 40 -6.99 7.76 1.88
C VAL A 40 -7.64 6.53 1.27
N SER A 41 -8.44 6.74 0.21
CA SER A 41 -8.91 5.65 -0.66
C SER A 41 -7.78 5.23 -1.61
N LEU A 42 -7.14 4.10 -1.32
CA LEU A 42 -6.01 3.59 -2.10
C LEU A 42 -6.37 3.26 -3.55
N MET A 43 -7.60 2.80 -3.81
CA MET A 43 -8.07 2.54 -5.17
C MET A 43 -8.24 3.84 -5.97
N ASP A 44 -8.73 4.91 -5.34
CA ASP A 44 -8.86 6.20 -6.01
C ASP A 44 -7.49 6.83 -6.26
N VAL A 45 -6.54 6.65 -5.34
CA VAL A 45 -5.14 7.02 -5.57
C VAL A 45 -4.61 6.28 -6.79
N ALA A 46 -4.73 4.95 -6.82
CA ALA A 46 -4.25 4.16 -7.95
C ALA A 46 -4.88 4.60 -9.28
N ALA A 47 -6.19 4.84 -9.31
CA ALA A 47 -6.90 5.25 -10.53
C ALA A 47 -6.37 6.59 -11.09
N ARG A 48 -5.97 7.54 -10.24
CA ARG A 48 -5.40 8.85 -10.67
C ARG A 48 -4.07 8.72 -11.42
N HIS A 49 -3.38 7.58 -11.29
CA HIS A 49 -2.13 7.30 -12.00
C HIS A 49 -2.35 6.63 -13.37
N GLU A 50 -3.61 6.49 -13.82
CA GLU A 50 -3.98 5.91 -15.11
C GLU A 50 -3.31 4.55 -15.41
N PRO A 51 -3.32 3.59 -14.47
CA PRO A 51 -2.56 2.35 -14.59
C PRO A 51 -3.04 1.46 -15.75
N GLN A 52 -4.21 1.74 -16.31
CA GLN A 52 -4.76 1.06 -17.49
C GLN A 52 -3.81 1.18 -18.70
N ARG A 53 -3.00 2.24 -18.78
CA ARG A 53 -1.98 2.39 -19.85
C ARG A 53 -0.86 1.35 -19.77
N LEU A 54 -0.61 0.80 -18.58
CA LEU A 54 0.45 -0.19 -18.34
C LEU A 54 -0.12 -1.61 -18.24
N TYR A 55 -1.26 -1.77 -17.56
CA TYR A 55 -1.82 -3.08 -17.22
C TYR A 55 -3.04 -3.48 -18.06
N GLY A 56 -3.50 -2.59 -18.95
CA GLY A 56 -4.70 -2.79 -19.77
C GLY A 56 -6.00 -2.55 -18.99
N SER A 57 -7.15 -2.70 -19.67
CA SER A 57 -8.49 -2.42 -19.14
C SER A 57 -9.36 -3.68 -18.98
N ASN A 58 -8.73 -4.85 -18.88
CA ASN A 58 -9.40 -6.15 -19.05
C ASN A 58 -10.44 -6.49 -17.97
N SER A 59 -10.47 -5.79 -16.84
CA SER A 59 -11.54 -5.87 -15.84
C SER A 59 -11.55 -4.66 -14.90
N ALA A 60 -12.72 -4.35 -14.33
CA ALA A 60 -12.89 -3.23 -13.41
C ALA A 60 -11.97 -3.37 -12.19
N GLY A 61 -11.10 -2.38 -11.97
CA GLY A 61 -10.17 -2.34 -10.85
C GLY A 61 -8.92 -3.21 -10.97
N PHE A 62 -8.75 -4.01 -12.03
CA PHE A 62 -7.57 -4.86 -12.18
C PHE A 62 -6.28 -4.06 -12.35
N ALA A 63 -6.29 -3.05 -13.23
CA ALA A 63 -5.13 -2.20 -13.44
C ALA A 63 -4.73 -1.46 -12.16
N ASP A 64 -5.72 -0.95 -11.44
CA ASP A 64 -5.54 -0.24 -10.17
C ASP A 64 -4.96 -1.18 -9.10
N ALA A 65 -5.47 -2.42 -9.01
CA ALA A 65 -4.95 -3.44 -8.12
C ALA A 65 -3.50 -3.82 -8.48
N CYS A 66 -3.19 -4.00 -9.76
CA CYS A 66 -1.83 -4.27 -10.23
C CYS A 66 -0.87 -3.15 -9.85
N TRP A 67 -1.31 -1.91 -9.98
CA TRP A 67 -0.51 -0.74 -9.61
C TRP A 67 -0.21 -0.70 -8.10
N LEU A 68 -1.22 -0.99 -7.26
CA LEU A 68 -1.04 -1.06 -5.80
C LEU A 68 -0.10 -2.19 -5.39
N ILE A 69 -0.29 -3.39 -5.95
CA ILE A 69 0.59 -4.54 -5.68
C ILE A 69 2.02 -4.22 -6.13
N CYS A 70 2.20 -3.65 -7.32
CA CYS A 70 3.51 -3.24 -7.82
C CYS A 70 4.17 -2.22 -6.88
N THR A 71 3.41 -1.25 -6.37
CA THR A 71 3.91 -0.25 -5.43
C THR A 71 4.38 -0.87 -4.13
N GLY A 72 3.59 -1.77 -3.52
CA GLY A 72 3.99 -2.48 -2.30
C GLY A 72 5.17 -3.43 -2.50
N TRP A 73 5.10 -4.26 -3.55
CA TRP A 73 6.13 -5.25 -3.87
C TRP A 73 7.48 -4.60 -4.20
N SER A 74 7.48 -3.54 -5.01
CA SER A 74 8.71 -2.79 -5.31
C SER A 74 9.28 -2.08 -4.07
N GLY A 75 8.42 -1.58 -3.17
CA GLY A 75 8.84 -1.00 -1.90
C GLY A 75 9.56 -1.99 -0.97
N ARG A 76 9.21 -3.28 -1.06
CA ARG A 76 9.95 -4.35 -0.36
C ARG A 76 11.32 -4.63 -1.01
N GLY A 77 11.38 -4.62 -2.34
CA GLY A 77 12.62 -4.92 -3.09
C GLY A 77 13.65 -3.79 -3.05
N VAL A 78 13.20 -2.53 -3.05
CA VAL A 78 14.03 -1.34 -2.96
C VAL A 78 13.44 -0.41 -1.89
N PRO A 79 13.80 -0.62 -0.61
CA PRO A 79 13.26 0.18 0.49
C PRO A 79 13.59 1.66 0.29
N LYS A 80 12.58 2.51 0.41
CA LYS A 80 12.77 3.96 0.47
C LYS A 80 13.41 4.31 1.83
N PRO A 81 14.12 5.44 1.94
CA PRO A 81 14.52 5.97 3.25
C PRO A 81 13.32 5.98 4.20
N ASP A 82 13.57 5.65 5.47
CA ASP A 82 12.57 5.60 6.55
C ASP A 82 11.48 4.52 6.38
N THR A 83 11.66 3.55 5.48
CA THR A 83 10.80 2.36 5.41
C THR A 83 10.96 1.52 6.68
N LEU A 84 9.84 1.15 7.31
CA LEU A 84 9.79 0.24 8.45
C LEU A 84 9.50 -1.19 7.98
N ASP A 85 10.43 -2.12 8.21
CA ASP A 85 10.22 -3.55 7.95
C ASP A 85 9.91 -4.29 9.25
N LEU A 86 8.72 -4.90 9.34
CA LEU A 86 8.24 -5.63 10.51
C LEU A 86 8.13 -7.12 10.17
N LYS A 87 9.12 -7.91 10.59
CA LYS A 87 9.18 -9.35 10.29
C LYS A 87 8.04 -10.16 10.90
N SER A 88 7.55 -9.74 12.05
CA SER A 88 6.44 -10.37 12.77
C SER A 88 5.70 -9.29 13.54
N ALA A 89 4.45 -9.04 13.16
CA ALA A 89 3.54 -8.14 13.83
C ALA A 89 2.12 -8.62 13.60
N ALA A 90 1.30 -8.64 14.65
CA ALA A 90 -0.13 -8.85 14.51
C ALA A 90 -0.77 -7.58 13.94
N TRP A 91 -1.69 -7.76 13.00
CA TRP A 91 -2.35 -6.67 12.31
C TRP A 91 -3.80 -7.03 11.98
N LYS A 92 -4.60 -6.00 11.76
CA LYS A 92 -5.97 -6.09 11.27
C LYS A 92 -6.13 -5.16 10.07
N LEU A 93 -7.01 -5.56 9.17
CA LEU A 93 -7.38 -4.78 8.00
C LEU A 93 -8.89 -4.58 8.01
N ASP A 94 -9.32 -3.33 8.12
CA ASP A 94 -10.69 -2.96 7.80
C ASP A 94 -10.77 -2.86 6.28
N VAL A 95 -11.36 -3.86 5.64
CA VAL A 95 -11.34 -4.02 4.17
C VAL A 95 -12.31 -3.03 3.52
N ASP A 96 -11.77 -2.13 2.70
CA ASP A 96 -12.54 -1.22 1.86
C ASP A 96 -12.96 -1.90 0.56
N ARG A 97 -12.04 -2.66 -0.05
CA ARG A 97 -12.29 -3.37 -1.30
C ARG A 97 -11.49 -4.66 -1.41
N THR A 98 -12.11 -5.63 -2.05
CA THR A 98 -11.47 -6.85 -2.53
C THR A 98 -11.52 -6.89 -4.05
N VAL A 99 -10.38 -7.16 -4.68
CA VAL A 99 -10.26 -7.25 -6.14
C VAL A 99 -9.67 -8.60 -6.53
N PRO A 100 -10.48 -9.53 -7.06
CA PRO A 100 -9.97 -10.71 -7.75
C PRO A 100 -9.16 -10.28 -8.98
N LEU A 101 -7.97 -10.83 -9.16
CA LEU A 101 -7.13 -10.50 -10.30
C LEU A 101 -7.51 -11.36 -11.50
N ALA A 102 -7.56 -10.74 -12.68
CA ALA A 102 -7.87 -11.45 -13.93
C ALA A 102 -6.77 -12.46 -14.33
N LYS A 103 -5.58 -12.32 -13.75
CA LYS A 103 -4.43 -13.22 -13.85
C LYS A 103 -3.55 -13.04 -12.63
N THR A 104 -2.75 -14.05 -12.30
CA THR A 104 -1.79 -13.99 -11.20
C THR A 104 -0.78 -12.86 -11.43
N MET A 105 -0.58 -12.02 -10.41
CA MET A 105 0.37 -10.90 -10.42
C MET A 105 1.27 -10.98 -9.20
N TYR A 106 2.59 -11.04 -9.42
CA TYR A 106 3.59 -11.13 -8.35
C TYR A 106 3.36 -12.30 -7.37
N GLY A 107 2.71 -13.38 -7.83
CA GLY A 107 2.35 -14.55 -7.02
C GLY A 107 1.00 -14.44 -6.31
N TYR A 108 0.25 -13.36 -6.51
CA TYR A 108 -1.08 -13.14 -5.92
C TYR A 108 -2.18 -13.32 -6.95
N ASP A 109 -3.33 -13.83 -6.50
CA ASP A 109 -4.55 -13.98 -7.31
C ASP A 109 -5.66 -13.01 -6.87
N GLN A 110 -5.48 -12.35 -5.73
CA GLN A 110 -6.42 -11.38 -5.18
C GLN A 110 -5.69 -10.27 -4.42
N LEU A 111 -6.32 -9.10 -4.37
CA LEU A 111 -5.93 -7.98 -3.54
C LEU A 111 -7.04 -7.67 -2.51
N HIS A 112 -6.65 -7.48 -1.25
CA HIS A 112 -7.44 -6.72 -0.28
C HIS A 112 -6.78 -5.37 -0.02
N VAL A 113 -7.60 -4.32 0.00
CA VAL A 113 -7.18 -2.96 0.34
C VAL A 113 -8.06 -2.40 1.44
N GLY A 114 -7.47 -1.55 2.28
CA GLY A 114 -8.21 -0.84 3.30
C GLY A 114 -7.34 -0.21 4.37
N ARG A 115 -7.92 0.03 5.54
CA ARG A 115 -7.23 0.62 6.68
C ARG A 115 -6.51 -0.47 7.47
N LEU A 116 -5.19 -0.36 7.60
CA LEU A 116 -4.37 -1.30 8.35
C LEU A 116 -4.04 -0.76 9.74
N THR A 117 -4.26 -1.60 10.74
CA THR A 117 -3.92 -1.31 12.14
C THR A 117 -2.99 -2.41 12.67
N LEU A 118 -1.91 -2.02 13.34
CA LEU A 118 -1.05 -2.95 14.08
C LEU A 118 -1.62 -3.12 15.49
N ASP A 119 -1.67 -4.34 16.00
CA ASP A 119 -2.19 -4.62 17.35
C ASP A 119 -1.25 -4.12 18.46
N ASP A 120 0.05 -3.95 18.14
CA ASP A 120 1.04 -3.40 19.06
C ASP A 120 1.09 -1.86 18.91
N ASP A 121 0.72 -1.16 19.98
CA ASP A 121 0.68 0.31 20.03
C ASP A 121 2.04 0.97 19.78
N GLN A 122 3.15 0.33 20.18
CA GLN A 122 4.48 0.86 19.92
C GLN A 122 4.84 0.73 18.44
N LEU A 123 4.56 -0.41 17.83
CA LEU A 123 4.77 -0.60 16.39
C LEU A 123 3.86 0.33 15.58
N MET A 124 2.62 0.55 16.05
CA MET A 124 1.69 1.49 15.43
C MET A 124 2.23 2.92 15.43
N ARG A 125 2.77 3.39 16.57
CA ARG A 125 3.42 4.71 16.65
C ARG A 125 4.65 4.80 15.74
N GLN A 126 5.45 3.74 15.65
CA GLN A 126 6.60 3.71 14.75
C GLN A 126 6.16 3.83 13.29
N ALA A 127 5.13 3.09 12.88
CA ALA A 127 4.58 3.16 11.53
C ALA A 127 4.04 4.57 11.20
N GLN A 128 3.32 5.19 12.13
CA GLN A 128 2.80 6.55 11.96
C GLN A 128 3.91 7.60 11.80
N ASN A 129 5.05 7.39 12.47
CA ASN A 129 6.18 8.32 12.42
C ASN A 129 7.02 8.23 11.14
N VAL A 130 6.77 7.24 10.27
CA VAL A 130 7.44 7.12 8.96
C VAL A 130 7.27 8.41 8.13
N LEU A 131 6.08 9.03 8.16
CA LEU A 131 5.86 10.31 7.45
C LEU A 131 6.51 11.52 8.15
N ALA A 132 6.65 11.49 9.47
CA ALA A 132 7.26 12.59 10.22
C ALA A 132 8.79 12.67 9.99
N ALA A 133 9.43 11.54 9.68
CA ALA A 133 10.85 11.49 9.30
C ALA A 133 11.10 12.11 7.92
N GLY A 134 10.22 11.85 6.95
CA GLY A 134 10.35 12.39 5.58
C GLY A 134 10.06 13.88 5.43
N ALA A 135 9.31 14.51 6.34
CA ALA A 135 8.99 15.94 6.31
C ALA A 135 10.13 16.86 6.82
N ARG A 136 11.26 16.29 7.28
CA ARG A 136 12.39 17.02 7.88
C ARG A 136 13.64 17.09 6.99
N ALA A 137 13.55 16.69 5.72
CA ALA A 137 14.67 16.67 4.77
C ALA A 137 14.54 17.71 3.64
#